data_AF-A0A2G9NUG8-F1
#
_entry.id   AF-A0A2G9NUG8-F1
#
_cell.length_a   1.000
_cell.length_b   1.000
_cell.length_c   1.000
_cell.angle_alpha   90.00
_cell.angle_beta   90.00
_cell.angle_gamma   90.00
#
_symmetry.space_group_name_H-M   'P 1'
#
loop_
_entity.id
_entity.type
_entity.pdbx_description
1 polymer ?
#
loop_
_entity_poly.entity_id
_entity_poly.type
_entity_poly.pdbx_seq_one_letter_code
_entity_poly.pdbx_strand_id
1 'polypeptide(L)'
;MENETVLKFEEKDRGDIWVSCSNSSNVPQDGFFIAGEGGPNSIINASNFYIINGGTILLYRDNFCKTPIVAIHEILHVIGFKHSSNKKSIMYEVSDCNQRLSPDIIKVINSVYDYPTLPDLTIRKVEAIKEGRFLNFEVEIFNAGLDFSSNSKIGIFADGKLIGEYDVGELEVGEGKIIKVSNLRSSSNFDELSFKVDFDEKIFEIYEDNNERILVVGS
;
A
#
# COMPACT_ATOMS: atom_id res chain seq x y z
N MET A 1 4.07 17.74 15.77
CA MET A 1 4.01 16.54 14.89
C MET A 1 5.05 15.51 15.31
N GLU A 2 6.35 15.65 15.00
CA GLU A 2 7.37 14.62 15.34
C GLU A 2 7.53 14.29 16.84
N ASN A 3 7.19 15.24 17.71
CA ASN A 3 7.20 15.07 19.16
C ASN A 3 5.94 14.37 19.69
N GLU A 4 4.92 14.23 18.85
CA GLU A 4 3.59 13.73 19.21
C GLU A 4 3.24 12.44 18.44
N THR A 5 3.94 12.16 17.34
CA THR A 5 3.70 11.02 16.47
C THR A 5 4.97 10.20 16.21
N VAL A 6 4.78 9.00 15.64
CA VAL A 6 5.87 8.10 15.20
C VAL A 6 6.62 8.64 13.97
N LEU A 7 6.04 9.59 13.24
CA LEU A 7 6.64 10.16 12.04
C LEU A 7 7.93 10.93 12.34
N LYS A 8 8.86 10.84 11.39
CA LYS A 8 10.11 11.58 11.34
C LYS A 8 10.23 12.23 9.97
N PHE A 9 10.69 13.47 9.94
CA PHE A 9 10.89 14.24 8.72
C PHE A 9 12.36 14.60 8.62
N GLU A 10 12.93 14.34 7.45
CA GLU A 10 14.29 14.73 7.12
C GLU A 10 14.27 15.47 5.78
N GLU A 11 15.01 16.57 5.70
CA GLU A 11 15.19 17.29 4.44
C GLU A 11 16.18 16.52 3.54
N LYS A 12 15.78 16.24 2.31
CA LYS A 12 16.56 15.51 1.31
C LYS A 12 16.37 16.14 -0.08
N ASP A 13 17.39 16.04 -0.92
CA ASP A 13 17.30 16.42 -2.35
C ASP A 13 16.24 15.58 -3.10
N ARG A 14 16.02 14.34 -2.66
CA ARG A 14 14.97 13.43 -3.13
C ARG A 14 14.25 12.87 -1.90
N GLY A 15 13.09 13.43 -1.59
CA GLY A 15 12.25 12.99 -0.47
C GLY A 15 10.87 12.53 -0.94
N ASP A 16 10.14 11.87 -0.04
CA ASP A 16 8.80 11.35 -0.30
C ASP A 16 7.77 12.48 -0.49
N ILE A 17 8.00 13.62 0.17
CA ILE A 17 7.15 14.80 0.06
C ILE A 17 7.97 15.92 -0.58
N TRP A 18 7.50 16.42 -1.72
CA TRP A 18 8.11 17.57 -2.38
C TRP A 18 7.39 18.86 -1.96
N VAL A 19 8.15 19.82 -1.43
CA VAL A 19 7.61 21.09 -0.93
C VAL A 19 8.17 22.24 -1.77
N SER A 20 7.30 23.14 -2.20
CA SER A 20 7.68 24.33 -2.95
C SER A 20 6.87 25.56 -2.56
N CYS A 21 7.38 26.75 -2.91
CA CYS A 21 6.70 28.03 -2.68
C CYS A 21 6.34 28.69 -4.01
N SER A 22 5.16 29.32 -4.09
CA SER A 22 4.73 30.14 -5.22
C SER A 22 4.37 31.55 -4.79
N ASN A 23 4.70 32.52 -5.66
CA ASN A 23 4.33 33.92 -5.49
C ASN A 23 2.92 34.24 -6.06
N SER A 24 2.19 33.25 -6.56
CA SER A 24 0.85 33.45 -7.11
C SER A 24 -0.19 33.60 -6.00
N SER A 25 -0.68 34.81 -5.78
CA SER A 25 -1.83 35.05 -4.90
C SER A 25 -3.13 34.79 -5.66
N ASN A 26 -3.69 33.59 -5.53
CA ASN A 26 -5.08 33.34 -5.94
C ASN A 26 -6.01 33.98 -4.91
N VAL A 27 -6.82 34.95 -5.35
CA VAL A 27 -7.82 35.63 -4.52
C VAL A 27 -9.22 35.12 -4.92
N PRO A 28 -9.79 34.15 -4.19
CA PRO A 28 -11.21 33.81 -4.28
C PRO A 28 -12.14 35.02 -4.07
N GLN A 29 -13.34 34.97 -4.64
CA GLN A 29 -14.33 36.06 -4.64
C GLN A 29 -14.84 36.49 -3.25
N ASP A 30 -14.59 35.70 -2.18
CA ASP A 30 -15.19 35.89 -0.84
C ASP A 30 -14.23 36.43 0.23
N GLY A 31 -13.10 37.03 -0.15
CA GLY A 31 -12.17 37.68 0.80
C GLY A 31 -11.27 36.73 1.60
N PHE A 32 -11.35 35.43 1.33
CA PHE A 32 -10.37 34.43 1.76
C PHE A 32 -9.33 34.21 0.66
N PHE A 33 -8.13 33.77 1.05
CA PHE A 33 -7.01 33.47 0.14
C PHE A 33 -6.57 32.03 0.36
N ILE A 34 -6.10 31.38 -0.71
CA ILE A 34 -5.48 30.06 -0.63
C ILE A 34 -4.07 30.23 -0.04
N ALA A 35 -3.79 29.57 1.08
CA ALA A 35 -2.51 29.68 1.78
C ALA A 35 -1.51 28.58 1.37
N GLY A 36 -2.03 27.41 1.00
CA GLY A 36 -1.28 26.28 0.48
C GLY A 36 -2.22 25.26 -0.17
N GLU A 37 -1.61 24.31 -0.88
CA GLU A 37 -2.27 23.14 -1.45
C GLU A 37 -1.34 21.94 -1.29
N GLY A 38 -1.83 20.87 -0.67
CA GLY A 38 -1.11 19.62 -0.47
C GLY A 38 -1.93 18.40 -0.88
N GLY A 39 -1.26 17.36 -1.35
CA GLY A 39 -1.92 16.10 -1.66
C GLY A 39 -0.99 14.98 -2.09
N PRO A 40 -1.48 13.73 -2.08
CA PRO A 40 -0.71 12.57 -2.53
C PRO A 40 -0.46 12.65 -4.04
N ASN A 41 0.73 12.24 -4.47
CA ASN A 41 1.08 12.18 -5.90
C ASN A 41 0.40 10.99 -6.59
N SER A 42 0.36 9.85 -5.90
CA SER A 42 -0.35 8.66 -6.36
C SER A 42 -0.73 7.77 -5.18
N ILE A 43 -1.76 6.95 -5.40
CA ILE A 43 -2.26 5.98 -4.40
C ILE A 43 -2.28 4.61 -5.07
N ILE A 44 -1.52 3.67 -4.51
CA ILE A 44 -1.47 2.28 -4.94
C ILE A 44 -2.50 1.49 -4.13
N ASN A 45 -3.37 0.75 -4.80
CA ASN A 45 -4.30 -0.17 -4.14
C ASN A 45 -3.65 -1.56 -4.05
N ALA A 46 -3.04 -1.86 -2.90
CA ALA A 46 -2.40 -3.13 -2.60
C ALA A 46 -3.38 -4.14 -1.96
N SER A 47 -4.65 -4.11 -2.35
CA SER A 47 -5.76 -4.90 -1.78
C SER A 47 -6.09 -4.54 -0.33
N ASN A 48 -5.21 -4.89 0.61
CA ASN A 48 -5.43 -4.66 2.04
C ASN A 48 -5.13 -3.21 2.44
N PHE A 49 -4.27 -2.53 1.66
CA PHE A 49 -3.80 -1.19 1.93
C PHE A 49 -3.97 -0.26 0.74
N TYR A 50 -4.21 1.02 1.04
CA TYR A 50 -4.03 2.12 0.10
C TYR A 50 -2.74 2.84 0.46
N ILE A 51 -1.77 2.77 -0.44
CA ILE A 51 -0.40 3.22 -0.16
C ILE A 51 -0.17 4.52 -0.90
N ILE A 52 0.14 5.56 -0.14
CA ILE A 52 0.45 6.88 -0.68
C ILE A 52 1.90 6.85 -1.14
N ASN A 53 2.10 6.89 -2.45
CA ASN A 53 3.43 6.93 -3.05
C ASN A 53 3.79 8.38 -3.37
N GLY A 54 4.34 9.01 -2.34
CA GLY A 54 4.79 10.40 -2.31
C GLY A 54 3.69 11.45 -2.31
N GLY A 55 4.08 12.71 -2.11
CA GLY A 55 3.17 13.84 -2.11
C GLY A 55 3.82 15.15 -2.53
N THR A 56 2.98 16.13 -2.79
CA THR A 56 3.39 17.48 -3.19
C THR A 56 2.68 18.50 -2.32
N ILE A 57 3.43 19.53 -1.92
CA ILE A 57 2.94 20.69 -1.19
C ILE A 57 3.39 21.95 -1.92
N LEU A 58 2.45 22.84 -2.17
CA LEU A 58 2.68 24.18 -2.69
C LEU A 58 2.22 25.22 -1.67
N LEU A 59 3.12 26.05 -1.18
CA LEU A 59 2.82 27.13 -0.23
C LEU A 59 2.78 28.47 -0.97
N TYR A 60 1.72 29.25 -0.79
CA TYR A 60 1.55 30.54 -1.49
C TYR A 60 1.94 31.75 -0.65
N ARG A 61 2.02 31.59 0.67
CA ARG A 61 2.28 32.69 1.59
C ARG A 61 3.16 32.26 2.74
N ASP A 62 3.90 33.22 3.25
CA ASP A 62 4.68 33.05 4.47
C ASP A 62 3.75 32.74 5.66
N ASN A 63 4.26 31.89 6.54
CA ASN A 63 3.57 31.56 7.77
C ASN A 63 3.78 32.67 8.81
N PHE A 64 2.69 33.36 9.19
CA PHE A 64 2.72 34.40 10.22
C PHE A 64 2.51 33.87 11.65
N CYS A 65 2.20 32.57 11.80
CA CYS A 65 2.04 31.94 13.09
C CYS A 65 3.40 31.48 13.66
N LYS A 66 3.52 31.37 14.98
CA LYS A 66 4.74 30.83 15.62
C LYS A 66 5.07 29.39 15.17
N THR A 67 4.04 28.62 14.83
CA THR A 67 4.12 27.26 14.29
C THR A 67 3.68 27.27 12.83
N PRO A 68 4.24 26.42 11.96
CA PRO A 68 3.91 26.37 10.54
C PRO A 68 2.58 25.64 10.28
N ILE A 69 1.47 26.27 10.69
CA ILE A 69 0.12 25.66 10.69
C ILE A 69 -0.27 25.20 9.29
N VAL A 70 -0.10 26.05 8.28
CA VAL A 70 -0.44 25.73 6.88
C VAL A 70 0.39 24.56 6.38
N ALA A 71 1.71 24.58 6.57
CA ALA A 71 2.55 23.47 6.11
C ALA A 71 2.19 22.13 6.78
N ILE A 72 1.88 22.13 8.09
CA ILE A 72 1.43 20.92 8.79
C ILE A 72 0.06 20.46 8.26
N HIS A 73 -0.85 21.38 7.98
CA HIS A 73 -2.15 21.08 7.35
C HIS A 73 -1.97 20.39 6.00
N GLU A 74 -1.10 20.93 5.14
CA GLU A 74 -0.84 20.34 3.82
C GLU A 74 -0.12 18.99 3.92
N ILE A 75 0.80 18.79 4.87
CA ILE A 75 1.39 17.47 5.14
C ILE A 75 0.32 16.45 5.51
N LEU A 76 -0.67 16.84 6.31
CA LEU A 76 -1.77 15.96 6.69
C LEU A 76 -2.65 15.59 5.48
N HIS A 77 -2.86 16.52 4.55
CA HIS A 77 -3.50 16.19 3.26
C HIS A 77 -2.68 15.23 2.42
N VAL A 78 -1.36 15.41 2.36
CA VAL A 78 -0.45 14.47 1.67
C VAL A 78 -0.64 13.06 2.19
N ILE A 79 -0.73 12.87 3.51
CA ILE A 79 -0.90 11.54 4.13
C ILE A 79 -2.38 11.12 4.27
N GLY A 80 -3.29 11.76 3.53
CA GLY A 80 -4.66 11.27 3.33
C GLY A 80 -5.72 11.79 4.31
N PHE A 81 -5.41 12.75 5.17
CA PHE A 81 -6.44 13.37 6.01
C PHE A 81 -7.31 14.32 5.20
N LYS A 82 -8.61 14.32 5.51
CA LYS A 82 -9.59 15.29 5.02
C LYS A 82 -9.82 16.39 6.05
N HIS A 83 -10.48 17.47 5.61
CA HIS A 83 -10.88 18.53 6.53
C HIS A 83 -11.75 18.02 7.69
N SER A 84 -11.54 18.62 8.85
CA SER A 84 -12.34 18.47 10.05
C SER A 84 -13.39 19.56 10.14
N SER A 85 -14.55 19.27 10.74
CA SER A 85 -15.55 20.28 11.11
C SER A 85 -15.20 21.02 12.41
N ASN A 86 -14.18 20.57 13.16
CA ASN A 86 -13.78 21.18 14.42
C ASN A 86 -12.82 22.36 14.19
N LYS A 87 -13.28 23.59 14.46
CA LYS A 87 -12.50 24.82 14.29
C LYS A 87 -11.15 24.88 15.02
N LYS A 88 -10.97 24.08 16.08
CA LYS A 88 -9.72 23.99 16.85
C LYS A 88 -8.72 22.99 16.25
N SER A 89 -9.17 22.13 15.36
CA SER A 89 -8.28 21.18 14.66
C SER A 89 -7.46 21.92 13.62
N ILE A 90 -6.21 21.50 13.45
CA ILE A 90 -5.35 21.95 12.36
C ILE A 90 -5.92 21.61 10.99
N MET A 91 -6.79 20.59 10.89
CA MET A 91 -7.47 20.21 9.64
C MET A 91 -8.77 20.99 9.40
N TYR A 92 -9.07 22.05 10.15
CA TYR A 92 -10.19 22.91 9.80
C TYR A 92 -9.86 23.74 8.55
N GLU A 93 -10.84 23.95 7.67
CA GLU A 93 -10.66 24.55 6.34
C GLU A 93 -10.12 25.99 6.38
N VAL A 94 -10.37 26.73 7.46
CA VAL A 94 -9.87 28.10 7.65
C VAL A 94 -8.74 28.06 8.68
N SER A 95 -7.52 28.41 8.26
CA SER A 95 -6.35 28.42 9.13
C SER A 95 -6.43 29.48 10.23
N ASP A 96 -6.09 29.10 11.47
CA ASP A 96 -5.96 29.99 12.64
C ASP A 96 -4.74 29.57 13.49
N CYS A 97 -3.98 30.54 14.01
CA CYS A 97 -2.75 30.26 14.77
C CYS A 97 -2.97 29.48 16.08
N ASN A 98 -4.20 29.36 16.57
CA ASN A 98 -4.56 28.60 17.76
C ASN A 98 -4.97 27.14 17.47
N GLN A 99 -5.04 26.76 16.20
CA GLN A 99 -5.32 25.38 15.81
C GLN A 99 -4.18 24.44 16.17
N ARG A 100 -4.52 23.19 16.49
CA ARG A 100 -3.57 22.18 16.94
C ARG A 100 -3.86 20.84 16.28
N LEU A 101 -2.85 19.98 16.24
CA LEU A 101 -3.05 18.55 15.98
C LEU A 101 -4.01 18.01 17.03
N SER A 102 -5.14 17.49 16.58
CA SER A 102 -6.13 16.92 17.49
C SER A 102 -5.72 15.49 17.89
N PRO A 103 -6.08 15.01 19.09
CA PRO A 103 -5.66 13.69 19.57
C PRO A 103 -6.06 12.52 18.66
N ASP A 104 -7.17 12.65 17.94
CA ASP A 104 -7.63 11.69 16.95
C ASP A 104 -6.69 11.59 15.74
N ILE A 105 -6.17 12.72 15.23
CA ILE A 105 -5.18 12.74 14.15
C ILE A 105 -3.91 12.02 14.61
N ILE A 106 -3.41 12.35 15.81
CA ILE A 106 -2.21 11.73 16.39
C ILE A 106 -2.39 10.21 16.51
N LYS A 107 -3.54 9.78 17.03
CA LYS A 107 -3.87 8.36 17.20
C LYS A 107 -3.88 7.64 15.85
N VAL A 108 -4.52 8.21 14.83
CA VAL A 108 -4.60 7.60 13.50
C VAL A 108 -3.21 7.47 12.87
N ILE A 109 -2.41 8.53 12.91
CA ILE A 109 -1.03 8.50 12.39
C ILE A 109 -0.24 7.37 13.07
N ASN A 110 -0.24 7.33 14.40
CA ASN A 110 0.51 6.30 15.12
C ASN A 110 -0.02 4.89 14.82
N SER A 111 -1.34 4.71 14.68
CA SER A 111 -1.88 3.38 14.34
C SER A 111 -1.53 2.90 12.93
N VAL A 112 -1.42 3.81 11.96
CA VAL A 112 -1.16 3.46 10.56
C VAL A 112 0.34 3.29 10.31
N TYR A 113 1.17 4.18 10.85
CA TYR A 113 2.61 4.22 10.58
C TYR A 113 3.47 3.42 11.57
N ASP A 114 2.88 2.88 12.63
CA ASP A 114 3.55 1.90 13.52
C ASP A 114 3.25 0.44 13.10
N TYR A 115 2.49 0.25 12.02
CA TYR A 115 2.17 -1.07 11.48
C TYR A 115 3.43 -1.69 10.84
N PRO A 116 3.67 -3.01 11.00
CA PRO A 116 4.83 -3.68 10.42
C PRO A 116 4.96 -3.46 8.91
N THR A 117 6.13 -3.03 8.46
CA THR A 117 6.46 -2.85 7.04
C THR A 117 7.07 -4.14 6.51
N LEU A 118 6.23 -5.03 5.99
CA LEU A 118 6.61 -6.35 5.46
C LEU A 118 5.89 -6.62 4.14
N PRO A 119 6.44 -7.50 3.27
CA PRO A 119 5.71 -7.99 2.10
C PRO A 119 4.51 -8.87 2.52
N ASP A 120 3.60 -9.10 1.57
CA ASP A 120 2.44 -10.00 1.74
C ASP A 120 2.03 -10.55 0.38
N LEU A 121 2.74 -11.58 -0.08
CA LEU A 121 2.42 -12.36 -1.24
C LEU A 121 1.05 -13.01 -1.04
N THR A 122 0.25 -13.03 -2.10
CA THR A 122 -1.05 -13.68 -2.03
C THR A 122 -1.48 -14.14 -3.41
N ILE A 123 -2.29 -15.19 -3.43
CA ILE A 123 -2.88 -15.69 -4.66
C ILE A 123 -4.25 -15.04 -4.87
N ARG A 124 -4.33 -14.13 -5.82
CA ARG A 124 -5.56 -13.38 -6.16
C ARG A 124 -6.53 -14.20 -6.99
N LYS A 125 -6.00 -14.96 -7.94
CA LYS A 125 -6.80 -15.73 -8.89
C LYS A 125 -6.10 -17.02 -9.27
N VAL A 126 -6.87 -18.10 -9.35
CA VAL A 126 -6.42 -19.38 -9.91
C VAL A 126 -7.49 -19.88 -10.87
N GLU A 127 -7.07 -20.24 -12.08
CA GLU A 127 -7.86 -21.00 -13.02
C GLU A 127 -7.07 -22.25 -13.40
N ALA A 128 -7.70 -23.42 -13.28
CA ALA A 128 -7.03 -24.68 -13.55
C ALA A 128 -7.98 -25.63 -14.29
N ILE A 129 -7.47 -26.31 -15.32
CA ILE A 129 -8.19 -27.28 -16.13
C ILE A 129 -7.36 -28.55 -16.21
N LYS A 130 -7.96 -29.66 -15.76
CA LYS A 130 -7.35 -30.99 -15.84
C LYS A 130 -7.93 -31.75 -17.02
N GLU A 131 -7.06 -32.20 -17.93
CA GLU A 131 -7.41 -33.03 -19.08
C GLU A 131 -6.62 -34.33 -19.03
N GLY A 132 -7.27 -35.39 -18.52
CA GLY A 132 -6.62 -36.67 -18.30
C GLY A 132 -5.44 -36.56 -17.32
N ARG A 133 -4.21 -36.73 -17.84
CA ARG A 133 -2.96 -36.66 -17.04
C ARG A 133 -2.28 -35.29 -17.09
N PHE A 134 -2.88 -34.33 -17.78
CA PHE A 134 -2.31 -33.01 -17.98
C PHE A 134 -3.11 -31.96 -17.21
N LEU A 135 -2.38 -31.00 -16.65
CA LEU A 135 -2.92 -29.84 -15.97
C LEU A 135 -2.49 -28.58 -16.73
N ASN A 136 -3.48 -27.76 -17.07
CA ASN A 136 -3.28 -26.40 -17.55
C ASN A 136 -3.72 -25.46 -16.45
N PHE A 137 -2.96 -24.42 -16.16
CA PHE A 137 -3.39 -23.43 -15.17
C PHE A 137 -2.86 -22.03 -15.49
N GLU A 138 -3.56 -21.06 -14.91
CA GLU A 138 -3.17 -19.67 -14.82
C GLU A 138 -3.37 -19.22 -13.38
N VAL A 139 -2.33 -18.64 -12.79
CA VAL A 139 -2.34 -18.15 -11.41
C VAL A 139 -1.79 -16.73 -11.35
N GLU A 140 -2.54 -15.85 -10.69
CA GLU A 140 -2.15 -14.47 -10.40
C GLU A 140 -1.67 -14.37 -8.96
N ILE A 141 -0.39 -14.08 -8.80
CA ILE A 141 0.29 -13.84 -7.53
C ILE A 141 0.51 -12.34 -7.41
N PHE A 142 0.38 -11.80 -6.21
CA PHE A 142 0.38 -10.35 -5.97
C PHE A 142 1.03 -10.04 -4.63
N ASN A 143 1.80 -8.95 -4.55
CA ASN A 143 2.31 -8.44 -3.27
C ASN A 143 1.32 -7.40 -2.70
N ALA A 144 0.47 -7.85 -1.78
CA ALA A 144 -0.50 -7.05 -1.03
C ALA A 144 0.11 -6.36 0.21
N GLY A 145 1.43 -6.45 0.39
CA GLY A 145 2.14 -5.98 1.56
C GLY A 145 2.40 -4.48 1.56
N LEU A 146 3.25 -4.09 2.49
CA LEU A 146 3.75 -2.71 2.63
C LEU A 146 5.23 -2.58 2.26
N ASP A 147 5.89 -3.69 1.92
CA ASP A 147 7.29 -3.71 1.50
C ASP A 147 7.50 -4.60 0.27
N PHE A 148 8.65 -4.43 -0.35
CA PHE A 148 9.15 -5.24 -1.44
C PHE A 148 9.25 -6.72 -1.05
N SER A 149 8.79 -7.59 -1.95
CA SER A 149 8.99 -9.04 -1.83
C SER A 149 10.22 -9.45 -2.60
N SER A 150 11.17 -10.08 -1.92
CA SER A 150 12.31 -10.75 -2.56
C SER A 150 11.89 -11.96 -3.40
N ASN A 151 12.83 -12.57 -4.11
CA ASN A 151 12.54 -13.68 -5.02
C ASN A 151 11.94 -14.90 -4.31
N SER A 152 10.74 -15.31 -4.70
CA SER A 152 10.05 -16.51 -4.21
C SER A 152 9.65 -17.48 -5.32
N LYS A 153 9.08 -18.62 -4.92
CA LYS A 153 8.54 -19.64 -5.82
C LYS A 153 7.09 -19.95 -5.48
N ILE A 154 6.36 -20.43 -6.48
CA ILE A 154 5.06 -21.08 -6.30
C ILE A 154 5.21 -22.59 -6.49
N GLY A 155 4.67 -23.34 -5.54
CA GLY A 155 4.58 -24.80 -5.58
C GLY A 155 3.17 -25.23 -5.97
N ILE A 156 3.09 -26.24 -6.84
CA ILE A 156 1.84 -26.87 -7.28
C ILE A 156 1.77 -28.26 -6.70
N PHE A 157 0.73 -28.55 -5.93
CA PHE A 157 0.58 -29.81 -5.21
C PHE A 157 -0.69 -30.54 -5.62
N ALA A 158 -0.59 -31.84 -5.88
CA ALA A 158 -1.73 -32.72 -6.09
C ALA A 158 -1.81 -33.70 -4.93
N ASP A 159 -2.93 -33.69 -4.19
CA ASP A 159 -3.13 -34.44 -2.93
C ASP A 159 -1.92 -34.29 -1.97
N GLY A 160 -1.42 -33.06 -1.82
CA GLY A 160 -0.27 -32.72 -0.98
C GLY A 160 1.11 -33.08 -1.56
N LYS A 161 1.20 -33.71 -2.73
CA LYS A 161 2.48 -34.01 -3.40
C LYS A 161 2.85 -32.93 -4.41
N LEU A 162 4.07 -32.37 -4.28
CA LEU A 162 4.60 -31.41 -5.25
C LEU A 162 4.70 -32.05 -6.65
N ILE A 163 4.05 -31.42 -7.63
CA ILE A 163 4.03 -31.83 -9.05
C ILE A 163 4.68 -30.80 -9.98
N GLY A 164 4.95 -29.58 -9.49
CA GLY A 164 5.66 -28.55 -10.23
C GLY A 164 6.00 -27.35 -9.34
N GLU A 165 7.03 -26.61 -9.73
CA GLU A 165 7.43 -25.36 -9.08
C GLU A 165 7.81 -24.33 -10.15
N TYR A 166 7.54 -23.05 -9.89
CA TYR A 166 7.82 -21.96 -10.81
C TYR A 166 8.30 -20.72 -10.07
N ASP A 167 9.24 -20.00 -10.68
CA ASP A 167 9.77 -18.76 -10.10
C ASP A 167 8.74 -17.62 -10.18
N VAL A 168 8.45 -17.03 -9.02
CA VAL A 168 7.65 -15.80 -8.92
C VAL A 168 8.54 -14.60 -9.18
N GLY A 169 9.81 -14.65 -8.79
CA GLY A 169 10.66 -13.46 -8.88
C GLY A 169 10.37 -12.49 -7.74
N GLU A 170 10.94 -11.31 -7.88
CA GLU A 170 10.73 -10.19 -6.98
C GLU A 170 9.44 -9.45 -7.35
N LEU A 171 8.75 -8.88 -6.37
CA LEU A 171 7.52 -8.11 -6.59
C LEU A 171 7.54 -6.83 -5.75
N GLU A 172 7.41 -5.69 -6.42
CA GLU A 172 7.17 -4.42 -5.76
C GLU A 172 5.79 -4.40 -5.08
N VAL A 173 5.60 -3.43 -4.20
CA VAL A 173 4.32 -3.23 -3.50
C VAL A 173 3.19 -2.97 -4.49
N GLY A 174 2.13 -3.77 -4.41
CA GLY A 174 0.99 -3.70 -5.32
C GLY A 174 1.27 -4.23 -6.73
N GLU A 175 2.42 -4.87 -6.96
CA GLU A 175 2.73 -5.57 -8.20
C GLU A 175 2.15 -6.99 -8.19
N GLY A 176 1.81 -7.50 -9.37
CA GLY A 176 1.39 -8.88 -9.56
C GLY A 176 2.03 -9.55 -10.77
N LYS A 177 2.15 -10.86 -10.68
CA LYS A 177 2.67 -11.72 -11.74
C LYS A 177 1.68 -12.81 -12.07
N ILE A 178 1.49 -13.02 -13.36
CA ILE A 178 0.68 -14.12 -13.89
C ILE A 178 1.61 -15.23 -14.36
N ILE A 179 1.44 -16.43 -13.81
CA ILE A 179 2.13 -17.64 -14.25
C ILE A 179 1.11 -18.51 -14.99
N LYS A 180 1.40 -18.77 -16.27
CA LYS A 180 0.58 -19.60 -17.15
C LYS A 180 1.37 -20.83 -17.56
N VAL A 181 0.79 -22.01 -17.33
CA VAL A 181 1.43 -23.29 -17.62
C VAL A 181 0.46 -24.16 -18.40
N SER A 182 0.98 -24.81 -19.45
CA SER A 182 0.25 -25.80 -20.24
C SER A 182 0.89 -27.17 -20.13
N ASN A 183 0.05 -28.20 -20.11
CA ASN A 183 0.44 -29.61 -20.14
C ASN A 183 1.38 -30.04 -19.01
N LEU A 184 1.23 -29.50 -17.81
CA LEU A 184 1.95 -30.01 -16.64
C LEU A 184 1.50 -31.46 -16.39
N ARG A 185 2.45 -32.39 -16.44
CA ARG A 185 2.15 -33.81 -16.26
C ARG A 185 1.90 -34.12 -14.78
N SER A 186 0.74 -34.68 -14.49
CA SER A 186 0.38 -35.24 -13.18
C SER A 186 0.43 -36.77 -13.23
N SER A 187 0.92 -37.40 -12.17
CA SER A 187 1.19 -38.84 -12.14
C SER A 187 -0.06 -39.71 -11.87
N SER A 188 -1.19 -39.14 -11.47
CA SER A 188 -2.38 -39.87 -11.03
C SER A 188 -3.66 -39.04 -11.14
N ASN A 189 -4.82 -39.70 -10.99
CA ASN A 189 -6.00 -39.00 -10.51
C ASN A 189 -5.70 -38.41 -9.13
N PHE A 190 -6.26 -37.24 -8.86
CA PHE A 190 -6.12 -36.49 -7.62
C PHE A 190 -7.42 -35.74 -7.42
N ASP A 191 -7.81 -35.59 -6.16
CA ASP A 191 -9.06 -34.95 -5.75
C ASP A 191 -8.81 -33.50 -5.34
N GLU A 192 -7.58 -33.19 -4.92
CA GLU A 192 -7.17 -31.87 -4.47
C GLU A 192 -5.99 -31.35 -5.29
N LEU A 193 -6.09 -30.07 -5.70
CA LEU A 193 -5.01 -29.30 -6.29
C LEU A 193 -4.79 -28.06 -5.45
N SER A 194 -3.58 -27.87 -4.92
CA SER A 194 -3.22 -26.65 -4.21
C SER A 194 -2.06 -25.90 -4.83
N PHE A 195 -2.14 -24.58 -4.70
CA PHE A 195 -1.17 -23.61 -5.15
C PHE A 195 -0.67 -22.88 -3.91
N LYS A 196 0.64 -22.92 -3.66
CA LYS A 196 1.25 -22.26 -2.49
C LYS A 196 2.38 -21.35 -2.96
N VAL A 197 2.21 -20.03 -2.81
CA VAL A 197 3.32 -19.08 -3.00
C VAL A 197 4.19 -19.08 -1.75
N ASP A 198 5.50 -18.87 -1.92
CA ASP A 198 6.53 -18.99 -0.89
C ASP A 198 6.42 -20.26 -0.05
N PHE A 199 6.17 -21.40 -0.69
CA PHE A 199 5.99 -22.69 -0.01
C PHE A 199 7.25 -23.19 0.74
N ASP A 200 8.40 -22.54 0.53
CA ASP A 200 9.64 -22.78 1.25
C ASP A 200 9.76 -21.91 2.54
N GLU A 201 8.79 -21.02 2.81
CA GLU A 201 8.73 -20.10 3.96
C GLU A 201 10.00 -19.25 4.10
N LYS A 202 10.44 -18.62 3.01
CA LYS A 202 11.67 -17.81 2.97
C LYS A 202 11.42 -16.34 3.24
N ILE A 203 10.21 -15.87 3.00
CA ILE A 203 9.81 -14.49 3.15
C ILE A 203 8.97 -14.40 4.42
N PHE A 204 9.29 -13.42 5.26
CA PHE A 204 8.48 -13.15 6.44
C PHE A 204 7.40 -12.15 6.07
N GLU A 205 6.14 -12.58 6.14
CA GLU A 205 5.02 -11.86 5.54
C GLU A 205 4.08 -11.27 6.60
N ILE A 206 3.25 -10.30 6.21
CA ILE A 206 2.21 -9.77 7.11
C ILE A 206 1.21 -10.88 7.47
N TYR A 207 0.80 -11.70 6.49
CA TYR A 207 -0.18 -12.77 6.68
C TYR A 207 0.21 -14.08 5.97
N GLU A 208 0.87 -14.99 6.69
CA GLU A 208 1.26 -16.31 6.15
C GLU A 208 0.07 -17.18 5.69
N ASP A 209 -1.13 -16.98 6.25
CA ASP A 209 -2.31 -17.81 5.99
C ASP A 209 -2.98 -17.53 4.62
N ASN A 210 -2.54 -16.51 3.87
CA ASN A 210 -3.15 -16.13 2.59
C ASN A 210 -2.39 -16.67 1.36
N ASN A 211 -1.30 -17.40 1.59
CA ASN A 211 -0.36 -17.91 0.58
C ASN A 211 -0.85 -19.14 -0.18
N GLU A 212 -1.96 -19.74 0.24
CA GLU A 212 -2.50 -20.96 -0.34
C GLU A 212 -3.88 -20.78 -0.99
N ARG A 213 -4.08 -21.45 -2.12
CA ARG A 213 -5.39 -21.69 -2.73
C ARG A 213 -5.55 -23.16 -3.06
N ILE A 214 -6.66 -23.73 -2.61
CA ILE A 214 -7.03 -25.13 -2.80
C ILE A 214 -8.23 -25.20 -3.75
N LEU A 215 -8.13 -26.04 -4.77
CA LEU A 215 -9.19 -26.37 -5.70
C LEU A 215 -9.54 -27.85 -5.55
N VAL A 216 -10.81 -28.14 -5.33
CA VAL A 216 -11.33 -29.52 -5.36
C VAL A 216 -11.62 -29.88 -6.80
N VAL A 217 -10.95 -30.91 -7.31
CA VAL A 217 -11.20 -31.44 -8.65
C VAL A 217 -12.26 -32.52 -8.53
N GLY A 218 -13.49 -32.17 -8.91
CA GLY A 218 -14.59 -33.14 -9.01
C GLY A 218 -14.23 -34.23 -10.01
N SER A 219 -14.31 -35.48 -9.55
CA SER A 219 -14.20 -36.69 -10.36
C SER A 219 -15.28 -36.81 -11.42
#